data_AF-A0A7C2K0P1-F1
#
_entry.id   AF-A0A7C2K0P1-F1
#
_cell.length_a   1.000
_cell.length_b   1.000
_cell.length_c   1.000
_cell.angle_alpha   90.00
_cell.angle_beta   90.00
_cell.angle_gamma   90.00
#
_symmetry.space_group_name_H-M   'P 1'
#
loop_
_entity.id
_entity.type
_entity.pdbx_description
1 polymer ?
#
loop_
_entity_poly.entity_id
_entity_poly.type
_entity_poly.pdbx_seq_one_letter_code
_entity_poly.pdbx_strand_id
1 'polypeptide(L)'
;MMDRAWLTSANCVVCPACQTSVTWKSDDLAVCPTCQAEYPVRDGLFIAQSRFEGANDAAAKFYDGKQWTRFKFWENLFFLFQGGERRARQEYMRHLPATAGQWIGVTAVGAGNELAFLPESCTILGIDISREQLRECQQRFGNRRMFLALGEAERLPFADRCVDHAVCSGAFNFFRDPVGALRELVRITRPGGTIIVSDEVPRSRDTWQKRRFIRRFMKRLLGDDFSQVVFDRPDTPLEEIFGSVFHDWKMHSMWRGSGYFAVARVSEADHAALTATPSGGGQR
;
A
#
# COMPACT_ATOMS: atom_id res chain seq x y z
N MET A 1 19.34 -17.37 8.24
CA MET A 1 19.95 -16.03 8.17
C MET A 1 19.46 -15.41 6.87
N MET A 2 18.63 -14.35 6.91
CA MET A 2 18.20 -13.66 5.70
C MET A 2 19.40 -12.86 5.18
N ASP A 3 19.91 -13.22 4.01
CA ASP A 3 20.95 -12.43 3.35
C ASP A 3 20.36 -11.06 3.00
N ARG A 4 20.80 -10.01 3.70
CA ARG A 4 20.42 -8.60 3.48
C ARG A 4 21.51 -7.83 2.74
N ALA A 5 22.58 -8.47 2.26
CA ALA A 5 23.66 -7.79 1.54
C ALA A 5 23.13 -7.00 0.34
N TRP A 6 22.09 -7.52 -0.30
CA TRP A 6 21.43 -6.83 -1.40
C TRP A 6 20.72 -5.53 -1.00
N LEU A 7 20.13 -5.46 0.20
CA LEU A 7 19.49 -4.23 0.71
C LEU A 7 20.52 -3.15 0.99
N THR A 8 21.64 -3.53 1.62
CA THR A 8 22.74 -2.63 1.92
C THR A 8 23.40 -2.14 0.63
N SER A 9 23.65 -3.03 -0.34
CA SER A 9 24.26 -2.66 -1.62
C SER A 9 23.40 -1.69 -2.44
N ALA A 10 22.08 -1.79 -2.30
CA ALA A 10 21.14 -0.96 -3.04
C ALA A 10 20.74 0.32 -2.29
N ASN A 11 21.11 0.47 -1.01
CA ASN A 11 20.73 1.60 -0.14
C ASN A 11 19.22 1.91 -0.16
N CYS A 12 18.37 0.89 -0.32
CA CYS A 12 16.94 1.09 -0.57
C CYS A 12 16.10 1.26 0.70
N VAL A 13 16.67 1.11 1.90
CA VAL A 13 15.95 1.28 3.18
C VAL A 13 16.43 2.56 3.86
N VAL A 14 15.49 3.44 4.16
CA VAL A 14 15.76 4.77 4.73
C VAL A 14 14.93 5.00 5.99
N CYS A 15 15.38 5.94 6.81
CA CYS A 15 14.67 6.43 7.96
C CYS A 15 13.39 7.15 7.53
N PRO A 16 12.18 6.70 7.93
CA PRO A 16 10.92 7.41 7.64
C PRO A 16 10.92 8.90 8.04
N ALA A 17 11.64 9.27 9.10
CA ALA A 17 11.60 10.62 9.65
C ALA A 17 12.48 11.63 8.89
N CYS A 18 13.63 11.21 8.36
CA CYS A 18 14.59 12.12 7.74
C CYS A 18 15.18 11.62 6.41
N GLN A 19 14.69 10.49 5.90
CA GLN A 19 15.04 9.90 4.61
C GLN A 19 16.53 9.55 4.43
N THR A 20 17.33 9.57 5.51
CA THR A 20 18.71 9.06 5.47
C THR A 20 18.71 7.54 5.48
N SER A 21 19.57 6.91 4.68
CA SER A 21 19.82 5.47 4.69
C SER A 21 20.12 4.97 6.11
N VAL A 22 19.46 3.89 6.51
CA VAL A 22 19.70 3.29 7.83
C VAL A 22 20.96 2.44 7.83
N THR A 23 21.62 2.37 8.98
CA THR A 23 22.76 1.47 9.21
C THR A 23 22.29 0.29 10.05
N TRP A 24 22.54 -0.92 9.57
CA TRP A 24 22.25 -2.15 10.29
C TRP A 24 23.29 -2.36 11.40
N LYS A 25 22.86 -2.37 12.67
CA LYS A 25 23.72 -2.66 13.83
C LYS A 25 23.75 -4.16 14.14
N SER A 26 22.66 -4.86 13.84
CA SER A 26 22.51 -6.31 13.93
C SER A 26 21.40 -6.78 12.98
N ASP A 27 21.13 -8.08 12.95
CA ASP A 27 19.98 -8.65 12.23
C ASP A 27 18.63 -8.12 12.76
N ASP A 28 18.61 -7.66 14.01
CA ASP A 28 17.40 -7.26 14.73
C ASP A 28 17.26 -5.73 14.93
N LEU A 29 18.25 -4.94 14.46
CA LEU A 29 18.25 -3.49 14.71
C LEU A 29 18.91 -2.70 13.58
N ALA A 30 18.17 -1.75 13.02
CA ALA A 30 18.70 -0.68 12.18
C ALA A 30 18.64 0.66 12.92
N VAL A 31 19.60 1.53 12.66
CA VAL A 31 19.70 2.86 13.28
C VAL A 31 19.93 3.91 12.20
N CYS A 32 19.19 5.01 12.26
CA CYS A 32 19.44 6.16 11.41
C CYS A 32 20.68 6.92 11.90
N PRO A 33 21.73 7.12 11.09
CA PRO A 33 22.92 7.87 11.52
C PRO A 33 22.65 9.37 11.72
N THR A 34 21.63 9.94 11.07
CA THR A 34 21.28 11.37 11.18
C THR A 34 20.49 11.69 12.44
N CYS A 35 19.28 11.14 12.57
CA CYS A 35 18.39 11.45 13.70
C CYS A 35 18.50 10.46 14.87
N GLN A 36 19.38 9.45 14.78
CA GLN A 36 19.58 8.41 15.80
C GLN A 36 18.33 7.56 16.11
N ALA A 37 17.28 7.64 15.29
CA ALA A 37 16.10 6.80 15.44
C ALA A 37 16.45 5.32 15.25
N GLU A 38 15.88 4.49 16.11
CA GLU A 38 16.06 3.04 16.11
C GLU A 38 14.84 2.34 15.50
N TYR A 39 15.11 1.38 14.62
CA TYR A 39 14.11 0.58 13.93
C TYR A 39 14.37 -0.90 14.21
N PRO A 40 13.64 -1.50 15.17
CA PRO A 40 13.81 -2.92 15.46
C PRO A 40 13.29 -3.76 14.29
N VAL A 41 13.90 -4.92 14.08
CA VAL A 41 13.34 -5.98 13.25
C VAL A 41 12.78 -7.04 14.17
N ARG A 42 11.53 -7.44 13.96
CA ARG A 42 10.88 -8.52 14.72
C ARG A 42 10.25 -9.50 13.77
N ASP A 43 10.52 -10.78 13.95
CA ASP A 43 10.04 -11.85 13.05
C ASP A 43 10.43 -11.60 11.58
N GLY A 44 11.59 -10.97 11.34
CA GLY A 44 12.03 -10.59 9.99
C GLY A 44 11.32 -9.37 9.39
N LEU A 45 10.42 -8.71 10.15
CA LEU A 45 9.72 -7.49 9.74
C LEU A 45 10.45 -6.25 10.27
N PHE A 46 10.75 -5.30 9.38
CA PHE A 46 11.29 -4.00 9.77
C PHE A 46 10.19 -3.12 10.36
N ILE A 47 10.29 -2.74 11.63
CA ILE A 47 9.26 -1.95 12.29
C ILE A 47 9.53 -0.45 12.04
N ALA A 48 9.06 0.06 10.90
CA ALA A 48 9.17 1.47 10.54
C ALA A 48 8.27 2.34 11.44
N GLN A 49 7.09 1.83 11.77
CA GLN A 49 6.13 2.43 12.68
C GLN A 49 5.31 1.34 13.37
N SER A 50 4.99 1.52 14.64
CA SER A 50 4.19 0.55 15.43
C SER A 50 2.97 1.16 16.12
N ARG A 51 2.78 2.48 15.99
CA ARG A 51 1.62 3.20 16.49
C ARG A 51 1.05 4.03 15.36
N PHE A 52 -0.23 3.83 15.10
CA PHE A 52 -0.97 4.52 14.07
C PHE A 52 -2.02 5.43 14.72
N GLU A 53 -2.57 6.36 13.94
CA GLU A 53 -3.60 7.29 14.40
C GLU A 53 -4.77 7.32 13.41
N GLY A 54 -5.97 7.64 13.90
CA GLY A 54 -7.16 7.84 13.07
C GLY A 54 -7.53 6.61 12.25
N ALA A 55 -7.74 6.81 10.94
CA ALA A 55 -8.16 5.74 10.03
C ALA A 55 -7.15 4.59 9.95
N ASN A 56 -5.83 4.88 10.03
CA ASN A 56 -4.78 3.87 9.98
C ASN A 56 -4.80 2.96 11.22
N ASP A 57 -5.09 3.52 12.40
CA ASP A 57 -5.25 2.73 13.64
C ASP A 57 -6.49 1.82 13.60
N ALA A 58 -7.62 2.35 13.11
CA ALA A 58 -8.84 1.58 12.93
C ALA A 58 -8.65 0.42 11.93
N ALA A 59 -7.97 0.67 10.81
CA ALA A 59 -7.64 -0.34 9.82
C ALA A 59 -6.69 -1.40 10.39
N ALA A 60 -5.60 -1.01 11.06
CA ALA A 60 -4.66 -1.96 11.67
C ALA A 60 -5.36 -2.90 12.66
N LYS A 61 -6.22 -2.37 13.55
CA LYS A 61 -7.01 -3.19 14.50
C LYS A 61 -8.00 -4.13 13.79
N PHE A 62 -8.62 -3.68 12.70
CA PHE A 62 -9.53 -4.50 11.94
C PHE A 62 -8.83 -5.70 11.30
N TYR A 63 -7.68 -5.47 10.64
CA TYR A 63 -6.92 -6.50 9.93
C TYR A 63 -6.17 -7.46 10.87
N ASP A 64 -5.64 -6.98 12.00
CA ASP A 64 -5.04 -7.84 13.04
C ASP A 64 -6.12 -8.55 13.91
N GLY A 65 -7.39 -8.16 13.76
CA GLY A 65 -8.52 -8.65 14.56
C GLY A 65 -9.26 -9.86 13.96
N LYS A 66 -10.09 -10.51 14.78
CA LYS A 66 -10.97 -11.63 14.35
C LYS A 66 -12.03 -11.20 13.34
N GLN A 67 -12.30 -9.89 13.26
CA GLN A 67 -13.22 -9.28 12.32
C GLN A 67 -12.78 -9.52 10.88
N TRP A 68 -11.47 -9.45 10.61
CA TRP A 68 -10.91 -9.75 9.29
C TRP A 68 -11.24 -11.17 8.84
N THR A 69 -11.08 -12.19 9.69
CA THR A 69 -11.42 -13.58 9.33
C THR A 69 -12.87 -13.74 8.91
N ARG A 70 -13.80 -13.04 9.59
CA ARG A 70 -15.23 -13.05 9.25
C ARG A 70 -15.50 -12.27 7.96
N PHE A 71 -14.77 -11.18 7.72
CA PHE A 71 -14.89 -10.40 6.51
C PHE A 71 -14.30 -11.12 5.28
N LYS A 72 -13.22 -11.88 5.44
CA LYS A 72 -12.57 -12.67 4.38
C LYS A 72 -13.55 -13.60 3.66
N PHE A 73 -14.56 -14.12 4.38
CA PHE A 73 -15.68 -14.86 3.75
C PHE A 73 -16.46 -14.00 2.74
N TRP A 74 -16.79 -12.76 3.10
CA TRP A 74 -17.51 -11.82 2.24
C TRP A 74 -16.65 -11.31 1.08
N GLU A 75 -15.36 -11.07 1.34
CA GLU A 75 -14.37 -10.73 0.31
C GLU A 75 -14.26 -11.86 -0.74
N ASN A 76 -14.14 -13.11 -0.29
CA ASN A 76 -14.11 -14.26 -1.20
C ASN A 76 -15.39 -14.39 -2.03
N LEU A 77 -16.55 -14.15 -1.41
CA LEU A 77 -17.83 -14.15 -2.10
C LEU A 77 -17.91 -13.01 -3.13
N PHE A 78 -17.43 -11.82 -2.78
CA PHE A 78 -17.30 -10.69 -3.71
C PHE A 78 -16.47 -11.11 -4.93
N PHE A 79 -15.25 -11.61 -4.72
CA PHE A 79 -14.38 -12.03 -5.82
C PHE A 79 -14.96 -13.17 -6.64
N LEU A 80 -15.71 -14.09 -6.05
CA LEU A 80 -16.42 -15.15 -6.79
C LEU A 80 -17.38 -14.55 -7.83
N PHE A 81 -18.14 -13.51 -7.49
CA PHE A 81 -19.02 -12.83 -8.44
C PHE A 81 -18.27 -12.11 -9.57
N GLN A 82 -16.99 -11.79 -9.35
CA GLN A 82 -16.10 -11.20 -10.35
C GLN A 82 -15.36 -12.25 -11.20
N GLY A 83 -15.72 -13.53 -11.05
CA GLY A 83 -15.09 -14.66 -11.75
C GLY A 83 -13.82 -15.18 -11.06
N GLY A 84 -13.70 -14.94 -9.76
CA GLY A 84 -12.60 -15.40 -8.90
C GLY A 84 -11.56 -14.32 -8.65
N GLU A 85 -10.88 -14.41 -7.49
CA GLU A 85 -9.87 -13.43 -7.07
C GLU A 85 -8.76 -13.27 -8.11
N ARG A 86 -8.27 -14.39 -8.66
CA ARG A 86 -7.22 -14.35 -9.68
C ARG A 86 -7.62 -13.52 -10.90
N ARG A 87 -8.86 -13.69 -11.39
CA ARG A 87 -9.38 -12.95 -12.54
C ARG A 87 -9.54 -11.48 -12.19
N ALA A 88 -10.14 -11.20 -11.04
CA ALA A 88 -10.39 -9.86 -10.55
C ALA A 88 -9.09 -9.04 -10.42
N ARG A 89 -8.02 -9.64 -9.87
CA ARG A 89 -6.71 -8.99 -9.72
C ARG A 89 -5.93 -8.90 -11.04
N GLN A 90 -6.08 -9.88 -11.93
CA GLN A 90 -5.47 -9.84 -13.27
C GLN A 90 -5.95 -8.64 -14.10
N GLU A 91 -7.14 -8.10 -13.84
CA GLU A 91 -7.68 -6.94 -14.59
C GLU A 91 -6.74 -5.73 -14.54
N TYR A 92 -6.12 -5.46 -13.39
CA TYR A 92 -5.15 -4.37 -13.21
C TYR A 92 -3.70 -4.86 -13.30
N MET A 93 -3.34 -6.03 -12.74
CA MET A 93 -1.95 -6.51 -12.73
C MET A 93 -1.34 -6.70 -14.12
N ARG A 94 -2.16 -6.99 -15.14
CA ARG A 94 -1.72 -7.09 -16.55
C ARG A 94 -1.19 -5.79 -17.16
N HIS A 95 -1.37 -4.65 -16.48
CA HIS A 95 -0.88 -3.34 -16.92
C HIS A 95 0.56 -3.07 -16.46
N LEU A 96 1.14 -3.94 -15.63
CA LEU A 96 2.59 -3.92 -15.41
C LEU A 96 3.32 -4.37 -16.68
N PRO A 97 4.46 -3.75 -17.02
CA PRO A 97 5.33 -4.24 -18.09
C PRO A 97 6.01 -5.56 -17.66
N ALA A 98 6.89 -6.09 -18.51
CA ALA A 98 7.69 -7.26 -18.14
C ALA A 98 8.60 -6.95 -16.94
N THR A 99 8.39 -7.66 -15.83
CA THR A 99 9.01 -7.35 -14.52
C THR A 99 10.12 -8.30 -14.08
N ALA A 100 10.54 -9.23 -14.95
CA ALA A 100 11.58 -10.20 -14.60
C ALA A 100 12.88 -9.50 -14.16
N GLY A 101 13.40 -9.89 -12.99
CA GLY A 101 14.61 -9.30 -12.38
C GLY A 101 14.45 -7.88 -11.81
N GLN A 102 13.27 -7.28 -11.88
CA GLN A 102 13.04 -5.90 -11.43
C GLN A 102 12.69 -5.78 -9.95
N TRP A 103 12.83 -4.57 -9.41
CA TRP A 103 12.44 -4.18 -8.06
C TRP A 103 11.01 -3.66 -8.07
N ILE A 104 10.14 -4.25 -7.25
CA ILE A 104 8.73 -3.90 -7.18
C ILE A 104 8.38 -3.44 -5.77
N GLY A 105 7.85 -2.22 -5.66
CA GLY A 105 7.26 -1.71 -4.43
C GLY A 105 5.82 -2.18 -4.30
N VAL A 106 5.43 -2.74 -3.16
CA VAL A 106 4.05 -3.14 -2.90
C VAL A 106 3.58 -2.51 -1.60
N THR A 107 2.74 -1.49 -1.75
CA THR A 107 2.16 -0.73 -0.63
C THR A 107 0.82 -1.33 -0.26
N ALA A 108 0.58 -1.52 1.04
CA ALA A 108 -0.49 -2.37 1.56
C ALA A 108 -0.41 -3.78 0.97
N VAL A 109 0.76 -4.42 1.14
CA VAL A 109 1.06 -5.74 0.58
C VAL A 109 0.12 -6.83 1.10
N GLY A 110 -0.52 -6.63 2.24
CA GLY A 110 -1.39 -7.59 2.86
C GLY A 110 -0.70 -8.96 3.02
N ALA A 111 -1.46 -10.03 2.78
CA ALA A 111 -0.94 -11.39 2.70
C ALA A 111 -0.19 -11.72 1.39
N GLY A 112 0.10 -10.72 0.55
CA GLY A 112 0.90 -10.87 -0.68
C GLY A 112 0.12 -11.37 -1.90
N ASN A 113 -1.19 -11.13 -2.01
CA ASN A 113 -2.01 -11.67 -3.10
C ASN A 113 -1.52 -11.24 -4.50
N GLU A 114 -1.01 -10.02 -4.62
CA GLU A 114 -0.41 -9.44 -5.82
C GLU A 114 0.90 -10.13 -6.21
N LEU A 115 1.63 -10.67 -5.23
CA LEU A 115 2.92 -11.31 -5.47
C LEU A 115 2.76 -12.55 -6.36
N ALA A 116 1.61 -13.22 -6.32
CA ALA A 116 1.32 -14.38 -7.19
C ALA A 116 1.32 -14.05 -8.70
N PHE A 117 1.29 -12.77 -9.09
CA PHE A 117 1.32 -12.31 -10.48
C PHE A 117 2.71 -11.84 -10.93
N LEU A 118 3.67 -11.75 -10.01
CA LEU A 118 5.02 -11.25 -10.27
C LEU A 118 6.00 -12.43 -10.42
N PRO A 119 6.89 -12.42 -11.43
CA PRO A 119 7.95 -13.42 -11.59
C PRO A 119 8.77 -13.62 -10.31
N GLU A 120 9.16 -14.86 -10.01
CA GLU A 120 9.95 -15.17 -8.80
C GLU A 120 11.28 -14.39 -8.72
N SER A 121 11.84 -14.03 -9.89
CA SER A 121 13.05 -13.21 -10.02
C SER A 121 12.92 -11.76 -9.52
N CYS A 122 11.70 -11.26 -9.29
CA CYS A 122 11.50 -9.90 -8.78
C CYS A 122 12.04 -9.76 -7.36
N THR A 123 12.59 -8.58 -7.07
CA THR A 123 12.90 -8.16 -5.69
C THR A 123 11.72 -7.34 -5.16
N ILE A 124 11.16 -7.73 -4.02
CA ILE A 124 9.94 -7.11 -3.47
C ILE A 124 10.27 -6.22 -2.27
N LEU A 125 9.82 -4.97 -2.28
CA LEU A 125 9.78 -4.09 -1.12
C LEU A 125 8.32 -3.90 -0.70
N GLY A 126 7.88 -4.61 0.32
CA GLY A 126 6.50 -4.61 0.79
C GLY A 126 6.32 -3.84 2.09
N ILE A 127 5.18 -3.17 2.23
CA ILE A 127 4.78 -2.52 3.48
C ILE A 127 3.30 -2.75 3.76
N ASP A 128 2.96 -2.93 5.04
CA ASP A 128 1.58 -2.98 5.50
C ASP A 128 1.49 -2.46 6.95
N ILE A 129 0.31 -1.99 7.35
CA ILE A 129 0.02 -1.57 8.73
C ILE A 129 -0.32 -2.75 9.64
N SER A 130 -0.74 -3.88 9.07
CA SER A 130 -1.13 -5.09 9.80
C SER A 130 0.04 -6.05 9.93
N ARG A 131 0.39 -6.37 11.18
CA ARG A 131 1.45 -7.34 11.45
C ARG A 131 1.01 -8.75 11.06
N GLU A 132 -0.25 -9.10 11.27
CA GLU A 132 -0.76 -10.44 10.94
C GLU A 132 -0.77 -10.68 9.42
N GLN A 133 -1.12 -9.67 8.62
CA GLN A 133 -1.05 -9.75 7.17
C GLN A 133 0.39 -9.95 6.67
N LEU A 134 1.35 -9.19 7.22
CA LEU A 134 2.77 -9.35 6.89
C LEU A 134 3.29 -10.76 7.25
N ARG A 135 2.87 -11.31 8.40
CA ARG A 135 3.20 -12.69 8.78
C ARG A 135 2.61 -13.70 7.79
N GLU A 136 1.36 -13.54 7.37
CA GLU A 136 0.74 -14.39 6.34
C GLU A 136 1.52 -14.27 5.00
N CYS A 137 1.95 -13.07 4.62
CA CYS A 137 2.77 -12.84 3.43
C CYS A 137 4.12 -13.57 3.50
N GLN A 138 4.82 -13.50 4.63
CA GLN A 138 6.07 -14.25 4.84
C GLN A 138 5.86 -15.76 4.77
N GLN A 139 4.76 -16.26 5.36
CA GLN A 139 4.46 -17.70 5.30
C GLN A 139 4.21 -18.19 3.87
N ARG A 140 3.55 -17.37 3.05
CA ARG A 140 3.19 -17.71 1.67
C ARG A 140 4.34 -17.51 0.68
N PHE A 141 5.17 -16.50 0.88
CA PHE A 141 6.16 -16.02 -0.10
C PHE A 141 7.57 -15.84 0.47
N GLY A 142 7.87 -16.36 1.66
CA GLY A 142 9.16 -16.17 2.34
C GLY A 142 10.37 -16.78 1.62
N ASN A 143 10.15 -17.61 0.60
CA ASN A 143 11.20 -18.10 -0.30
C ASN A 143 11.62 -17.08 -1.37
N ARG A 144 10.89 -15.98 -1.53
CA ARG A 144 11.22 -14.91 -2.48
C ARG A 144 12.22 -13.93 -1.89
N ARG A 145 12.92 -13.22 -2.77
CA ARG A 145 13.74 -12.06 -2.39
C ARG A 145 12.84 -10.88 -2.05
N MET A 146 12.53 -10.74 -0.76
CA MET A 146 11.57 -9.76 -0.26
C MET A 146 12.06 -9.10 1.04
N PHE A 147 11.75 -7.82 1.18
CA PHE A 147 11.86 -7.07 2.42
C PHE A 147 10.49 -6.52 2.80
N LEU A 148 10.08 -6.75 4.04
CA LEU A 148 8.78 -6.32 4.55
C LEU A 148 8.94 -5.34 5.71
N ALA A 149 8.19 -4.25 5.65
CA ALA A 149 8.11 -3.26 6.70
C ALA A 149 6.69 -3.19 7.30
N LEU A 150 6.62 -3.02 8.62
CA LEU A 150 5.41 -2.59 9.31
C LEU A 150 5.39 -1.06 9.34
N GLY A 151 4.40 -0.45 8.70
CA GLY A 151 4.26 1.01 8.63
C GLY A 151 3.15 1.45 7.68
N GLU A 152 2.96 2.76 7.56
CA GLU A 152 1.90 3.36 6.76
C GLU A 152 2.37 3.79 5.35
N ALA A 153 1.43 3.90 4.42
CA ALA A 153 1.69 4.19 3.02
C ALA A 153 2.18 5.63 2.79
N GLU A 154 1.80 6.53 3.70
CA GLU A 154 2.07 7.96 3.69
C GLU A 154 3.53 8.30 4.07
N ARG A 155 4.30 7.30 4.54
CA ARG A 155 5.70 7.48 4.94
C ARG A 155 6.50 6.20 4.77
N LEU A 156 6.88 5.91 3.52
CA LEU A 156 7.57 4.69 3.16
C LEU A 156 9.04 4.70 3.65
N PRO A 157 9.53 3.62 4.27
CA PRO A 157 10.93 3.46 4.68
C PRO A 157 11.83 3.08 3.49
N PHE A 158 11.47 3.49 2.27
CA PHE A 158 12.20 3.16 1.05
C PHE A 158 12.83 4.40 0.42
N ALA A 159 14.02 4.25 -0.16
CA ALA A 159 14.75 5.36 -0.77
C ALA A 159 14.06 5.89 -2.03
N ASP A 160 14.40 7.10 -2.44
CA ASP A 160 13.95 7.68 -3.69
C ASP A 160 14.39 6.80 -4.87
N ARG A 161 13.52 6.65 -5.88
CA ARG A 161 13.82 5.98 -7.16
C ARG A 161 14.46 4.59 -6.97
N CYS A 162 14.02 3.85 -5.96
CA CYS A 162 14.56 2.55 -5.58
C CYS A 162 13.85 1.35 -6.22
N VAL A 163 12.60 1.51 -6.64
CA VAL A 163 11.81 0.48 -7.33
C VAL A 163 11.53 0.86 -8.77
N ASP A 164 11.44 -0.15 -9.64
CA ASP A 164 11.12 0.04 -11.05
C ASP A 164 9.63 0.31 -11.23
N HIS A 165 8.78 -0.40 -10.49
CA HIS A 165 7.32 -0.27 -10.52
C HIS A 165 6.74 -0.37 -9.11
N ALA A 166 5.54 0.18 -8.90
CA ALA A 166 4.83 0.06 -7.64
C ALA A 166 3.36 -0.32 -7.79
N VAL A 167 2.84 -1.05 -6.80
CA VAL A 167 1.45 -1.50 -6.75
C VAL A 167 0.87 -1.17 -5.37
N CYS A 168 -0.34 -0.62 -5.34
CA CYS A 168 -1.15 -0.43 -4.14
C CYS A 168 -2.56 -0.96 -4.41
N SER A 169 -3.03 -1.93 -3.64
CA SER A 169 -4.31 -2.59 -3.92
C SER A 169 -5.15 -2.80 -2.67
N GLY A 170 -6.42 -2.39 -2.74
CA GLY A 170 -7.42 -2.65 -1.69
C GLY A 170 -7.18 -1.90 -0.38
N ALA A 171 -6.47 -0.77 -0.44
CA ALA A 171 -6.13 0.02 0.74
C ALA A 171 -6.21 1.54 0.56
N PHE A 172 -6.23 2.03 -0.68
CA PHE A 172 -6.10 3.45 -0.98
C PHE A 172 -7.24 4.29 -0.39
N ASN A 173 -8.45 3.73 -0.37
CA ASN A 173 -9.62 4.38 0.19
C ASN A 173 -9.55 4.61 1.72
N PHE A 174 -8.59 3.99 2.42
CA PHE A 174 -8.44 4.09 3.87
C PHE A 174 -7.29 4.99 4.31
N PHE A 175 -6.48 5.46 3.37
CA PHE A 175 -5.34 6.32 3.68
C PHE A 175 -5.80 7.65 4.24
N ARG A 176 -5.14 8.10 5.30
CA ARG A 176 -5.43 9.37 5.96
C ARG A 176 -5.04 10.54 5.05
N ASP A 177 -3.93 10.40 4.34
CA ASP A 177 -3.44 11.35 3.34
C ASP A 177 -3.21 10.62 2.01
N PRO A 178 -4.25 10.47 1.17
CA PRO A 178 -4.12 9.78 -0.11
C PRO A 178 -3.16 10.49 -1.07
N VAL A 179 -3.08 11.84 -1.03
CA VAL A 179 -2.15 12.61 -1.86
C VAL A 179 -0.71 12.35 -1.39
N GLY A 180 -0.46 12.35 -0.08
CA GLY A 180 0.83 11.98 0.51
C GLY A 180 1.25 10.56 0.15
N ALA A 181 0.35 9.59 0.20
CA ALA A 181 0.62 8.21 -0.21
C ALA A 181 0.98 8.11 -1.71
N LEU A 182 0.26 8.82 -2.60
CA LEU A 182 0.62 8.86 -4.01
C LEU A 182 1.99 9.51 -4.25
N ARG A 183 2.31 10.59 -3.50
CA ARG A 183 3.62 11.23 -3.56
C ARG A 183 4.75 10.30 -3.12
N GLU A 184 4.53 9.51 -2.08
CA GLU A 184 5.49 8.48 -1.66
C GLU A 184 5.66 7.39 -2.73
N LEU A 185 4.57 6.94 -3.37
CA LEU A 185 4.64 6.00 -4.49
C LEU A 185 5.45 6.57 -5.68
N VAL A 186 5.25 7.85 -6.03
CA VAL A 186 6.09 8.55 -7.02
C VAL A 186 7.54 8.58 -6.56
N ARG A 187 7.80 9.00 -5.31
CA ARG A 187 9.14 9.19 -4.77
C ARG A 187 9.97 7.92 -4.87
N ILE A 188 9.43 6.77 -4.47
CA ILE A 188 10.16 5.51 -4.48
C ILE A 188 10.31 4.91 -5.89
N THR A 189 9.44 5.29 -6.82
CA THR A 189 9.39 4.72 -8.17
C THR A 189 10.30 5.48 -9.13
N ARG A 190 11.13 4.77 -9.88
CA ARG A 190 12.00 5.37 -10.90
C ARG A 190 11.17 6.09 -11.98
N PRO A 191 11.70 7.18 -12.57
CA PRO A 191 11.17 7.73 -13.82
C PRO A 191 11.10 6.66 -14.89
N GLY A 192 10.01 6.62 -15.65
CA GLY A 192 9.69 5.47 -16.49
C GLY A 192 9.29 4.23 -15.67
N GLY A 193 8.77 4.40 -14.47
CA GLY A 193 8.11 3.35 -13.71
C GLY A 193 6.59 3.41 -13.85
N THR A 194 5.92 2.27 -13.70
CA THR A 194 4.46 2.17 -13.68
C THR A 194 4.00 2.05 -12.25
N ILE A 195 3.03 2.87 -11.87
CA ILE A 195 2.32 2.78 -10.60
C ILE A 195 0.89 2.30 -10.89
N ILE A 196 0.47 1.27 -10.18
CA ILE A 196 -0.92 0.79 -10.22
C ILE A 196 -1.54 0.99 -8.86
N VAL A 197 -2.68 1.69 -8.82
CA VAL A 197 -3.52 1.78 -7.62
C VAL A 197 -4.88 1.19 -7.94
N SER A 198 -5.38 0.28 -7.11
CA SER A 198 -6.70 -0.31 -7.32
C SER A 198 -7.47 -0.45 -6.01
N ASP A 199 -8.78 -0.23 -6.06
CA ASP A 199 -9.66 -0.32 -4.90
C ASP A 199 -11.13 -0.43 -5.33
N GLU A 200 -12.04 -0.63 -4.37
CA GLU A 200 -13.47 -0.45 -4.61
C GLU A 200 -13.78 1.03 -4.89
N VAL A 201 -14.79 1.32 -5.72
CA VAL A 201 -15.23 2.72 -5.84
C VAL A 201 -15.82 3.20 -4.51
N PRO A 202 -15.46 4.41 -4.04
CA PRO A 202 -16.11 5.02 -2.88
C PRO A 202 -17.64 5.10 -3.08
N ARG A 203 -18.10 5.26 -4.33
CA ARG A 203 -19.52 5.32 -4.73
C ARG A 203 -20.32 4.03 -4.57
N SER A 204 -19.71 2.90 -4.18
CA SER A 204 -20.47 1.75 -3.64
C SER A 204 -21.33 2.15 -2.40
N ARG A 205 -21.04 3.34 -1.83
CA ARG A 205 -21.94 4.15 -0.99
C ARG A 205 -23.41 4.09 -1.43
N ASP A 206 -23.74 4.24 -2.71
CA ASP A 206 -25.16 4.38 -3.09
C ASP A 206 -25.97 3.08 -3.02
N THR A 207 -25.34 1.92 -3.19
CA THR A 207 -26.05 0.62 -3.23
C THR A 207 -26.10 -0.06 -1.85
N TRP A 208 -25.05 0.08 -1.03
CA TRP A 208 -24.95 -0.53 0.30
C TRP A 208 -25.41 0.39 1.44
N GLN A 209 -25.10 1.71 1.43
CA GLN A 209 -25.48 2.62 2.52
C GLN A 209 -26.98 2.95 2.53
N LYS A 210 -27.65 2.99 1.36
CA LYS A 210 -29.12 3.19 1.29
C LYS A 210 -29.90 2.04 1.93
N ARG A 211 -29.32 0.85 2.07
CA ARG A 211 -29.92 -0.26 2.80
C ARG A 211 -29.53 -0.20 4.28
N ARG A 212 -30.16 0.70 5.03
CA ARG A 212 -30.02 0.87 6.50
C ARG A 212 -30.01 -0.46 7.26
N PHE A 213 -30.75 -1.44 6.75
CA PHE A 213 -30.83 -2.81 7.28
C PHE A 213 -29.50 -3.57 7.15
N ILE A 214 -28.83 -3.50 6.00
CA ILE A 214 -27.56 -4.20 5.74
C ILE A 214 -26.44 -3.59 6.59
N ARG A 215 -26.33 -2.25 6.65
CA ARG A 215 -25.37 -1.58 7.56
C ARG A 215 -25.58 -1.99 9.01
N ARG A 216 -26.83 -2.00 9.49
CA ARG A 216 -27.16 -2.38 10.89
C ARG A 216 -26.87 -3.86 11.15
N PHE A 217 -27.17 -4.73 10.20
CA PHE A 217 -26.86 -6.15 10.28
C PHE A 217 -25.35 -6.40 10.31
N MET A 218 -24.60 -5.81 9.39
CA MET A 218 -23.15 -5.92 9.30
C MET A 218 -22.45 -5.35 10.53
N LYS A 219 -22.87 -4.18 11.03
CA LYS A 219 -22.37 -3.63 12.28
C LYS A 219 -22.58 -4.58 13.46
N ARG A 220 -23.76 -5.22 13.53
CA ARG A 220 -24.06 -6.23 14.58
C ARG A 220 -23.23 -7.51 14.43
N LEU A 221 -22.87 -7.88 13.22
CA LEU A 221 -22.14 -9.12 12.91
C LEU A 221 -20.61 -8.96 13.01
N LEU A 222 -20.10 -7.82 12.54
CA LEU A 222 -18.67 -7.57 12.31
C LEU A 222 -18.07 -6.50 13.25
N GLY A 223 -18.90 -5.80 14.02
CA GLY A 223 -18.47 -4.84 15.05
C GLY A 223 -18.31 -3.41 14.56
N ASP A 224 -17.88 -2.54 15.48
CA ASP A 224 -17.78 -1.09 15.26
C ASP A 224 -16.56 -0.70 14.42
N ASP A 225 -15.41 -1.37 14.61
CA ASP A 225 -14.19 -1.14 13.82
C ASP A 225 -14.45 -1.38 12.32
N PHE A 226 -15.20 -2.44 12.00
CA PHE A 226 -15.64 -2.73 10.63
C PHE A 226 -16.48 -1.58 10.06
N SER A 227 -17.38 -0.99 10.85
CA SER A 227 -18.21 0.11 10.39
C SER A 227 -17.40 1.36 10.10
N GLN A 228 -16.42 1.67 10.94
CA GLN A 228 -15.56 2.83 10.74
C GLN A 228 -14.71 2.68 9.47
N VAL A 229 -14.11 1.50 9.29
CA VAL A 229 -13.28 1.19 8.12
C VAL A 229 -14.13 1.11 6.84
N VAL A 230 -15.27 0.42 6.86
CA VAL A 230 -16.03 0.11 5.63
C VAL A 230 -17.15 1.09 5.31
N PHE A 231 -17.86 1.62 6.32
CA PHE A 231 -19.06 2.42 6.08
C PHE A 231 -18.86 3.92 6.24
N ASP A 232 -17.94 4.37 7.10
CA ASP A 232 -17.77 5.78 7.44
C ASP A 232 -16.62 6.44 6.63
N ARG A 233 -16.45 6.03 5.37
CA ARG A 233 -15.43 6.55 4.43
C ARG A 233 -15.87 7.90 3.85
N PRO A 234 -15.02 8.94 3.79
CA PRO A 234 -15.35 10.18 3.07
C PRO A 234 -15.49 9.92 1.56
N ASP A 235 -16.21 10.80 0.85
CA ASP A 235 -16.16 10.79 -0.62
C ASP A 235 -14.78 11.30 -1.04
N THR A 236 -13.99 10.43 -1.65
CA THR A 236 -12.65 10.75 -2.14
C THR A 236 -12.74 11.16 -3.62
N PRO A 237 -12.42 12.41 -4.00
CA PRO A 237 -12.44 12.86 -5.40
C PRO A 237 -11.22 12.28 -6.13
N LEU A 238 -11.31 11.00 -6.52
CA LEU A 238 -10.19 10.22 -7.05
C LEU A 238 -9.52 10.91 -8.25
N GLU A 239 -10.28 11.33 -9.26
CA GLU A 239 -9.71 11.95 -10.47
C GLU A 239 -8.92 13.23 -10.14
N GLU A 240 -9.40 14.04 -9.18
CA GLU A 240 -8.71 15.25 -8.74
C GLU A 240 -7.42 14.91 -7.98
N ILE A 241 -7.47 13.92 -7.09
CA ILE A 241 -6.32 13.47 -6.30
C ILE A 241 -5.22 12.92 -7.23
N PHE A 242 -5.57 12.02 -8.16
CA PHE A 242 -4.61 11.47 -9.11
C PHE A 242 -4.07 12.55 -10.05
N GLY A 243 -4.94 13.44 -10.56
CA GLY A 243 -4.55 14.57 -11.40
C GLY A 243 -3.68 15.62 -10.70
N SER A 244 -3.72 15.70 -9.37
CA SER A 244 -2.86 16.59 -8.58
C SER A 244 -1.43 16.07 -8.40
N VAL A 245 -1.19 14.77 -8.66
CA VAL A 245 0.10 14.11 -8.43
C VAL A 245 0.75 13.63 -9.72
N PHE A 246 -0.04 13.09 -10.66
CA PHE A 246 0.48 12.46 -11.87
C PHE A 246 0.20 13.29 -13.12
N HIS A 247 1.21 13.43 -13.98
CA HIS A 247 1.05 14.04 -15.29
C HIS A 247 0.53 13.05 -16.35
N ASP A 248 0.97 11.78 -16.31
CA ASP A 248 0.55 10.72 -17.22
C ASP A 248 -0.13 9.59 -16.45
N TRP A 249 -1.45 9.54 -16.51
CA TRP A 249 -2.24 8.53 -15.83
C TRP A 249 -3.60 8.30 -16.50
N LYS A 250 -4.18 7.15 -16.20
CA LYS A 250 -5.53 6.79 -16.65
C LYS A 250 -6.27 5.99 -15.60
N MET A 251 -7.50 6.40 -15.31
CA MET A 251 -8.45 5.65 -14.49
C MET A 251 -9.27 4.69 -15.34
N HIS A 252 -9.53 3.52 -14.80
CA HIS A 252 -10.35 2.48 -15.40
C HIS A 252 -11.38 1.99 -14.39
N SER A 253 -12.62 1.82 -14.84
CA SER A 253 -13.60 1.07 -14.07
C SER A 253 -13.34 -0.43 -14.23
N MET A 254 -13.43 -1.16 -13.13
CA MET A 254 -13.38 -2.61 -13.12
C MET A 254 -14.58 -3.18 -12.37
N TRP A 255 -14.70 -4.49 -12.34
CA TRP A 255 -15.63 -5.17 -11.44
C TRP A 255 -17.10 -4.78 -11.65
N ARG A 256 -17.51 -4.52 -12.90
CA ARG A 256 -18.86 -4.06 -13.27
C ARG A 256 -19.24 -2.72 -12.59
N GLY A 257 -18.26 -1.85 -12.36
CA GLY A 257 -18.49 -0.52 -11.77
C GLY A 257 -18.36 -0.48 -10.25
N SER A 258 -18.10 -1.60 -9.57
CA SER A 258 -17.87 -1.60 -8.12
C SER A 258 -16.42 -1.34 -7.73
N GLY A 259 -15.48 -1.36 -8.68
CA GLY A 259 -14.07 -1.07 -8.45
C GLY A 259 -13.47 -0.14 -9.49
N TYR A 260 -12.29 0.37 -9.18
CA TYR A 260 -11.47 1.15 -10.08
C TYR A 260 -10.01 0.73 -9.98
N PHE A 261 -9.26 0.95 -11.06
CA PHE A 261 -7.81 1.01 -10.98
C PHE A 261 -7.29 2.18 -11.79
N ALA A 262 -6.25 2.82 -11.28
CA ALA A 262 -5.47 3.82 -11.96
C ALA A 262 -4.12 3.22 -12.38
N VAL A 263 -3.70 3.53 -13.60
CA VAL A 263 -2.35 3.24 -14.09
C VAL A 263 -1.68 4.57 -14.36
N ALA A 264 -0.57 4.85 -13.70
CA ALA A 264 0.23 6.05 -13.89
C ALA A 264 1.64 5.71 -14.35
N ARG A 265 2.22 6.57 -15.18
CA ARG A 265 3.61 6.49 -15.62
C ARG A 265 4.39 7.62 -14.95
N VAL A 266 5.39 7.26 -14.17
CA VAL A 266 6.21 8.24 -13.45
C VAL A 266 7.12 8.96 -14.43
N SER A 267 7.05 10.29 -14.45
CA SER A 267 7.89 11.17 -15.22
C SER A 267 8.90 11.90 -14.33
N GLU A 268 9.92 12.53 -14.94
CA GLU A 268 10.81 13.44 -14.21
C GLU A 268 10.06 14.68 -13.69
N ALA A 269 8.97 15.10 -14.36
CA ALA A 269 8.15 16.22 -13.92
C ALA A 269 7.40 15.90 -12.62
N ASP A 270 6.89 14.67 -12.46
CA ASP A 270 6.27 14.21 -11.20
C ASP A 270 7.28 14.28 -10.05
N HIS A 271 8.52 13.83 -10.29
CA HIS A 271 9.61 13.91 -9.30
C HIS A 271 9.98 15.36 -8.95
N ALA A 272 10.11 16.23 -9.94
CA ALA A 272 10.41 17.64 -9.71
C ALA A 272 9.33 18.32 -8.87
N ALA A 273 8.06 17.99 -9.11
CA ALA A 273 6.92 18.52 -8.36
C ALA A 273 6.93 18.11 -6.87
N LEU A 274 7.56 16.98 -6.50
CA LEU A 274 7.72 16.60 -5.08
C LEU A 274 8.63 17.56 -4.31
N THR A 275 9.65 18.10 -4.99
CA THR A 275 10.66 19.00 -4.39
C THR A 275 10.24 20.47 -4.41
N ALA A 276 9.29 20.81 -5.28
CA ALA A 276 8.71 22.14 -5.33
C ALA A 276 7.90 22.37 -4.05
N THR A 277 8.51 23.03 -3.07
CA THR A 277 7.80 23.49 -1.86
C THR A 277 6.59 24.31 -2.29
N PRO A 278 5.39 24.12 -1.70
CA PRO A 278 4.29 25.04 -1.97
C PRO A 278 4.75 26.43 -1.54
N SER A 279 4.96 27.32 -2.52
CA SER A 279 5.26 28.72 -2.27
C SER A 279 4.15 29.31 -1.42
N GLY A 280 4.50 29.66 -0.18
CA GLY A 280 3.69 30.32 0.86
C GLY A 280 2.26 30.74 0.49
N GLY A 281 1.29 29.95 0.96
CA GLY A 281 -0.05 30.44 1.23
C GLY A 281 -0.05 31.23 2.53
N GLY A 282 0.40 32.48 2.46
CA GLY A 282 0.28 33.44 3.55
C GLY A 282 -1.19 33.65 3.90
N GLN A 283 -1.47 33.64 5.21
CA GLN A 283 -2.72 34.09 5.83
C GLN A 283 -3.27 35.33 5.13
N ARG A 284 -4.54 35.27 4.69
CA ARG A 284 -5.54 36.35 4.87
C ARG A 284 -6.92 35.73 5.02
#